data_AF-A0A926B6T2-F1
#
_entry.id   AF-A0A926B6T2-F1
#
_cell.length_a   1.000
_cell.length_b   1.000
_cell.length_c   1.000
_cell.angle_alpha   90.00
_cell.angle_beta   90.00
_cell.angle_gamma   90.00
#
_symmetry.space_group_name_H-M   'P 1'
#
loop_
_entity.id
_entity.type
_entity.pdbx_description
1 polymer ?
#
loop_
_entity_poly.entity_id
_entity_poly.type
_entity_poly.pdbx_seq_one_letter_code
_entity_poly.pdbx_strand_id
1 'polypeptide(L)'
;MAKHLTARNIAEDFGETSRHWTKMAAAGLVPGAFQPKDKTGWLFDADAFRVWHEAGQPKVERPPAPARKEAAKVLARPDPLEKQRRKRAEIDAGIADLVRSAVKPRPR
;
A
#
# COMPACT_ATOMS: atom_id res chain seq x y z
N MET A 1 15.50 -16.25 -26.96
CA MET A 1 15.53 -16.90 -25.63
C MET A 1 15.33 -15.79 -24.62
N ALA A 2 14.17 -15.70 -23.96
CA ALA A 2 13.95 -14.66 -22.95
C ALA A 2 14.89 -14.92 -21.76
N LYS A 3 15.84 -14.01 -21.53
CA LYS A 3 16.82 -14.16 -20.46
C LYS A 3 16.18 -13.60 -19.19
N HIS A 4 15.85 -14.48 -18.25
CA HIS A 4 15.31 -14.07 -16.96
C HIS A 4 16.44 -13.68 -16.00
N LEU A 5 16.33 -12.49 -15.41
CA LEU A 5 17.27 -11.97 -14.42
C LEU A 5 16.64 -12.01 -13.04
N THR A 6 17.48 -12.21 -12.03
CA THR A 6 17.07 -12.05 -10.63
C THR A 6 17.14 -10.57 -10.23
N ALA A 7 16.45 -10.21 -9.14
CA ALA A 7 16.58 -8.90 -8.52
C ALA A 7 18.02 -8.53 -8.14
N ARG A 8 18.88 -9.54 -7.92
CA ARG A 8 20.31 -9.34 -7.66
C ARG A 8 21.05 -8.93 -8.93
N ASN A 9 20.86 -9.66 -10.01
CA ASN A 9 21.51 -9.36 -11.29
C ASN A 9 21.10 -7.98 -11.81
N ILE A 10 19.82 -7.62 -11.69
CA ILE A 10 19.36 -6.28 -12.08
C ILE A 10 20.01 -5.18 -11.22
N ALA A 11 20.19 -5.42 -9.92
CA ALA A 11 20.85 -4.46 -9.05
C ALA A 11 22.33 -4.26 -9.42
N GLU A 12 23.00 -5.33 -9.83
CA GLU A 12 24.39 -5.30 -10.29
C GLU A 12 24.52 -4.58 -11.65
N ASP A 13 23.60 -4.82 -12.58
CA ASP A 13 23.67 -4.30 -13.95
C ASP A 13 23.11 -2.87 -14.13
N PHE A 14 22.04 -2.53 -13.42
CA PHE A 14 21.28 -1.27 -13.60
C PHE A 14 21.34 -0.33 -12.39
N GLY A 15 22.02 -0.75 -11.32
CA GLY A 15 22.10 -0.01 -10.06
C GLY A 15 20.85 -0.19 -9.18
N GLU A 16 20.76 0.61 -8.11
CA GLU A 16 19.78 0.45 -7.02
C GLU A 16 19.87 -0.91 -6.30
N THR A 17 19.11 -1.09 -5.21
CA THR A 17 19.18 -2.32 -4.39
C THR A 17 18.20 -3.38 -4.88
N SER A 18 18.53 -4.67 -4.69
CA SER A 18 17.61 -5.77 -5.03
C SER A 18 16.27 -5.69 -4.29
N ARG A 19 16.27 -5.11 -3.08
CA ARG A 19 15.04 -4.82 -2.31
C ARG A 19 14.18 -3.74 -2.97
N HIS A 20 14.80 -2.74 -3.58
CA HIS A 20 14.10 -1.70 -4.33
C HIS A 20 13.34 -2.32 -5.51
N TRP A 21 14.05 -3.10 -6.35
CA TRP A 21 13.47 -3.77 -7.52
C TRP A 21 12.36 -4.76 -7.13
N THR A 22 12.58 -5.55 -6.07
CA THR A 22 11.57 -6.45 -5.52
C THR A 22 10.29 -5.70 -5.11
N LYS A 23 10.42 -4.52 -4.48
CA LYS A 23 9.27 -3.73 -4.06
C LYS A 23 8.47 -3.19 -5.26
N MET A 24 9.15 -2.77 -6.33
CA MET A 24 8.48 -2.29 -7.53
C MET A 24 7.82 -3.42 -8.32
N ALA A 25 8.45 -4.59 -8.36
CA ALA A 25 7.87 -5.78 -8.96
C ALA A 25 6.60 -6.22 -8.21
N ALA A 26 6.64 -6.25 -6.88
CA ALA A 26 5.47 -6.52 -6.03
C ALA A 26 4.36 -5.47 -6.19
N ALA A 27 4.70 -4.25 -6.56
CA ALA A 27 3.75 -3.19 -6.87
C ALA A 27 3.20 -3.25 -8.31
N GLY A 28 3.68 -4.17 -9.14
CA GLY A 28 3.27 -4.30 -10.55
C GLY A 28 3.78 -3.19 -11.46
N LEU A 29 4.81 -2.44 -11.03
CA LEU A 29 5.37 -1.31 -11.79
C LEU A 29 6.39 -1.75 -12.84
N VAL A 30 6.93 -2.97 -12.70
CA VAL A 30 7.98 -3.49 -13.58
C VAL A 30 7.35 -4.48 -14.57
N PRO A 31 7.39 -4.21 -15.88
CA PRO A 31 6.84 -5.10 -16.88
C PRO A 31 7.69 -6.37 -16.99
N GLY A 32 7.03 -7.51 -17.19
CA GLY A 32 7.71 -8.81 -17.28
C GLY A 32 8.29 -9.31 -15.96
N ALA A 33 8.03 -8.63 -14.84
CA ALA A 33 8.38 -9.14 -13.52
C ALA A 33 7.34 -10.16 -13.03
N PHE A 34 7.79 -11.32 -12.60
CA PHE A 34 6.93 -12.33 -12.01
C PHE A 34 7.61 -13.04 -10.85
N GLN A 35 6.78 -13.57 -9.97
CA GLN A 35 7.22 -14.40 -8.86
C GLN A 35 6.86 -15.87 -9.15
N PRO A 36 7.84 -16.77 -9.30
CA PRO A 36 7.59 -18.20 -9.39
C PRO A 36 6.86 -18.71 -8.15
N LYS A 37 6.01 -19.74 -8.31
CA LYS A 37 5.26 -20.36 -7.20
C LYS A 37 6.18 -20.90 -6.10
N ASP A 38 7.41 -21.25 -6.46
CA ASP A 38 8.43 -21.80 -5.56
C ASP A 38 9.10 -20.75 -4.66
N LYS A 39 8.64 -19.48 -4.73
CA LYS A 39 9.10 -18.35 -3.89
C LYS A 39 10.60 -18.10 -3.93
N THR A 40 11.30 -18.60 -4.94
CA THR A 40 12.76 -18.50 -5.09
C THR A 40 13.25 -17.05 -5.30
N GLY A 41 12.34 -16.11 -5.52
CA GLY A 41 12.61 -14.70 -5.67
C GLY A 41 11.83 -14.11 -6.84
N TRP A 42 11.93 -12.80 -7.05
CA TRP A 42 11.37 -12.17 -8.24
C TRP A 42 12.30 -12.38 -9.44
N LEU A 43 11.70 -12.81 -10.54
CA LEU A 43 12.35 -12.92 -11.85
C LEU A 43 11.82 -11.83 -12.76
N PHE A 44 12.70 -11.37 -13.64
CA PHE A 44 12.46 -10.25 -14.53
C PHE A 44 12.89 -10.63 -15.93
N ASP A 45 12.07 -10.35 -16.91
CA ASP A 45 12.49 -10.44 -18.32
C ASP A 45 13.51 -9.33 -18.62
N ALA A 46 14.74 -9.71 -19.02
CA ALA A 46 15.83 -8.77 -19.26
C ALA A 46 15.53 -7.76 -20.38
N ASP A 47 14.93 -8.23 -21.47
CA ASP A 47 14.65 -7.39 -22.63
C ASP A 47 13.52 -6.41 -22.31
N ALA A 48 12.43 -6.89 -21.72
CA ALA A 48 11.33 -6.03 -21.29
C ALA A 48 11.77 -5.02 -20.23
N PHE A 49 12.59 -5.45 -19.27
CA PHE A 49 13.13 -4.57 -18.22
C PHE A 49 14.02 -3.48 -18.81
N ARG A 50 14.93 -3.84 -19.73
CA ARG A 50 15.84 -2.89 -20.36
C ARG A 50 15.10 -1.83 -21.15
N VAL A 51 14.16 -2.24 -22.00
CA VAL A 51 13.33 -1.32 -22.79
C VAL A 51 12.56 -0.37 -21.88
N TRP A 52 11.94 -0.89 -20.82
CA TRP A 52 11.20 -0.08 -19.86
C TRP A 52 12.09 0.89 -19.05
N HIS A 53 13.29 0.44 -18.67
CA HIS A 53 14.24 1.26 -17.93
C HIS A 53 14.81 2.39 -18.80
N GLU A 54 15.16 2.10 -20.06
CA GLU A 54 15.66 3.06 -21.04
C GLU A 54 14.59 4.04 -21.52
N ALA A 55 13.32 3.62 -21.59
CA ALA A 55 12.18 4.49 -21.90
C ALA A 55 11.93 5.58 -20.84
N GLY A 56 12.67 5.54 -19.73
CA GLY A 56 12.53 6.46 -18.62
C GLY A 56 11.43 5.97 -17.69
N GLN A 57 11.82 5.53 -16.48
CA GLN A 57 10.82 5.27 -15.45
C GLN A 57 9.98 6.53 -15.24
N PRO A 58 8.65 6.40 -15.05
CA PRO A 58 7.86 7.52 -14.57
C PRO A 58 8.57 8.06 -13.34
N LYS A 59 9.00 9.31 -13.39
CA LYS A 59 9.76 9.97 -12.34
C LYS A 59 8.89 9.94 -11.09
N VAL A 60 9.03 8.89 -10.27
CA VAL A 60 8.46 8.87 -8.93
C VAL A 60 9.25 9.92 -8.21
N GLU A 61 8.72 11.14 -8.16
CA GLU A 61 9.25 12.21 -7.35
C GLU A 61 9.36 11.68 -5.94
N ARG A 62 10.57 11.26 -5.58
CA ARG A 62 10.93 10.85 -4.24
C ARG A 62 10.87 12.15 -3.43
N PRO A 63 9.88 12.36 -2.54
CA PRO A 63 9.79 13.62 -1.83
C PRO A 63 11.11 13.82 -1.04
N PRO A 64 11.69 15.03 -1.06
CA PRO A 64 12.97 15.28 -0.41
C PRO A 64 12.89 14.94 1.09
N ALA A 65 14.03 14.51 1.63
CA ALA A 65 14.18 13.96 2.98
C ALA A 65 13.45 14.68 4.15
N PRO A 66 13.22 16.02 4.19
CA PRO A 66 12.45 16.62 5.28
C PRO A 66 11.01 16.11 5.37
N ALA A 67 10.38 15.69 4.26
CA ALA A 67 8.98 15.25 4.25
C ALA A 67 8.74 13.88 4.92
N ARG A 68 9.80 13.07 5.15
CA ARG A 68 9.67 11.78 5.83
C ARG A 68 9.22 11.92 7.29
N LYS A 69 9.63 12.98 7.98
CA LYS A 69 9.26 13.21 9.38
C LYS A 69 7.82 13.75 9.49
N GLU A 70 7.38 14.53 8.52
CA GLU A 70 6.01 15.08 8.50
C GLU A 70 4.97 14.02 8.14
N ALA A 71 5.23 13.19 7.12
CA ALA A 71 4.31 12.10 6.74
C ALA A 71 4.16 11.04 7.85
N ALA A 72 5.24 10.71 8.56
CA ALA A 72 5.19 9.83 9.73
C ALA A 72 4.39 10.44 10.90
N LYS A 73 4.41 11.78 11.04
CA LYS A 73 3.63 12.49 12.07
C LYS A 73 2.15 12.57 11.72
N VAL A 74 1.79 12.59 10.43
CA VAL A 74 0.39 12.52 9.97
C VAL A 74 -0.20 11.12 10.19
N LEU A 75 0.60 10.06 10.00
CA LEU A 75 0.20 8.66 10.28
C LEU A 75 0.22 8.28 11.78
N ALA A 76 0.96 9.03 12.61
CA ALA A 76 0.97 8.85 14.07
C ALA A 76 -0.05 9.73 14.80
N ARG A 77 -0.92 10.46 14.09
CA ARG A 77 -2.07 11.11 14.71
C ARG A 77 -3.08 10.03 15.11
N PRO A 78 -3.65 10.07 16.34
CA PRO A 78 -4.76 9.21 16.68
C PRO A 78 -5.88 9.44 15.67
N ASP A 79 -6.38 8.33 15.13
CA ASP A 79 -7.32 8.28 14.01
C ASP A 79 -8.50 9.24 14.26
N PRO A 80 -8.74 10.27 13.41
CA PRO A 80 -9.88 11.18 13.58
C PRO A 80 -11.23 10.46 13.62
N LEU A 81 -11.27 9.22 13.11
CA LEU A 81 -12.43 8.35 13.13
C LEU A 81 -12.77 7.80 14.52
N GLU A 82 -11.84 7.72 15.48
CA GLU A 82 -12.19 7.26 16.85
C GLU A 82 -13.08 8.25 17.59
N LYS A 83 -12.82 9.56 17.45
CA LYS A 83 -13.71 10.59 18.00
C LYS A 83 -15.09 10.55 17.34
N GLN A 84 -15.15 10.30 16.03
CA GLN A 84 -16.42 10.18 15.32
C GLN A 84 -17.18 8.89 15.70
N ARG A 85 -16.50 7.76 15.89
CA ARG A 85 -17.12 6.50 16.32
C ARG A 85 -17.70 6.59 17.72
N ARG A 86 -16.99 7.23 18.68
CA ARG A 86 -17.54 7.47 20.02
C ARG A 86 -18.79 8.35 19.98
N LYS A 87 -18.74 9.46 19.23
CA LYS A 87 -19.89 10.37 19.10
C LYS A 87 -21.09 9.71 18.41
N ARG A 88 -20.86 8.84 17.43
CA ARG A 88 -21.92 8.06 16.76
C ARG A 88 -22.55 7.04 17.71
N ALA A 89 -21.75 6.37 18.54
CA ALA A 89 -22.23 5.39 19.51
C ALA A 89 -23.12 6.01 20.60
N GLU A 90 -22.82 7.24 21.07
CA GLU A 90 -23.69 7.96 22.00
C GLU A 90 -25.05 8.31 21.38
N ILE A 91 -25.07 8.70 20.10
CA ILE A 91 -26.32 9.00 19.39
C ILE A 91 -27.15 7.73 19.21
N ASP A 92 -26.53 6.61 18.80
CA ASP A 92 -27.22 5.32 18.64
C ASP A 92 -27.79 4.81 19.98
N ALA A 93 -27.04 4.96 21.08
CA ALA A 93 -27.52 4.59 22.42
C ALA A 93 -28.72 5.44 22.87
N GLY A 94 -28.70 6.75 22.60
CA GLY A 94 -29.83 7.64 22.91
C GLY A 94 -31.07 7.34 22.07
N ILE A 95 -30.90 6.98 20.80
CA ILE A 95 -32.01 6.56 19.93
C ILE A 95 -32.61 5.23 20.41
N ALA A 96 -31.77 4.27 20.81
CA ALA A 96 -32.25 2.99 21.34
C ALA A 96 -33.05 3.15 22.66
N ASP A 97 -32.62 4.06 23.54
CA ASP A 97 -33.35 4.38 24.78
C ASP A 97 -34.71 5.06 24.50
N LEU A 98 -34.75 5.98 23.52
CA LEU A 98 -35.99 6.63 23.09
C LEU A 98 -36.97 5.62 22.48
N VAL A 99 -36.50 4.71 21.62
CA VAL A 99 -37.34 3.65 21.05
C VAL A 99 -37.86 2.71 22.13
N ARG A 100 -37.03 2.33 23.11
CA ARG A 100 -37.44 1.48 24.23
C ARG A 100 -38.46 2.19 25.15
N SER A 101 -38.32 3.50 25.36
CA SER A 101 -39.30 4.31 26.10
C SER A 101 -40.60 4.55 25.34
N ALA A 102 -40.55 4.63 24.00
CA ALA A 102 -41.74 4.77 23.15
C ALA A 102 -42.54 3.46 23.02
N VAL A 103 -41.91 2.30 23.24
CA VAL A 103 -42.55 0.98 23.29
C VAL A 103 -42.94 0.65 24.74
N LYS A 104 -43.77 1.49 25.37
CA LYS A 104 -44.58 1.04 26.51
C LYS A 104 -45.77 0.25 25.97
N PRO A 105 -46.01 -1.00 26.42
CA PRO A 105 -47.21 -1.72 26.03
C PRO A 105 -48.43 -0.99 26.57
N ARG A 106 -49.38 -0.64 25.68
CA ARG A 106 -50.72 -0.19 26.12
C ARG A 106 -51.34 -1.33 26.94
N PRO A 107 -51.77 -1.09 28.18
CA PRO A 107 -52.57 -2.08 28.90
C PRO A 107 -53.88 -2.29 28.12
N ARG A 108 -54.27 -3.55 27.93
CA ARG A 108 -55.59 -3.93 27.44
C ARG A 108 -56.64 -3.68 28.50
#